data_AF-A0A2E2SQY7-F1
#
_entry.id   AF-A0A2E2SQY7-F1
#
_cell.length_a   1.000
_cell.length_b   1.000
_cell.length_c   1.000
_cell.angle_alpha   90.00
_cell.angle_beta   90.00
_cell.angle_gamma   90.00
#
_symmetry.space_group_name_H-M   'P 1'
#
loop_
_entity.id
_entity.type
_entity.pdbx_description
1 polymer ?
#
loop_
_entity_poly.entity_id
_entity_poly.type
_entity_poly.pdbx_seq_one_letter_code
_entity_poly.pdbx_strand_id
1 'polypeptide(L)'
;MSPEPQVQPLPYHHRTWFFRSLLLVFVCLVPIFFFYATGYRVSFTETDRNIVSVGGLFVAAETEDTAIYLNDELVENYRLFQRAAYIQNLPSSIHRLHVQGEGLHTWVKELPVYPHIVTEAQAFNFPVSPQVRLITPYETATGRQFVAAASGTLPLGADVTYRVPYQASTTQATSTLRVNDEYAFVADLFATSSTTTPPTLRTRIQEQLEGTFTFSTVPATSTATSSTATTTRQQNDRRLFETDEGLFVSWEGDPNNHPYYFCINVATEVSSSTALGVYVANNVANLASAVETAATRGDFVCRSAIKMDTLDRPVYLFDFFPGSDDLVLAQLSDGLYAIEVDDRGWQNTQLLYPGEDITVALFGQQIFVRDRGYYFELLTTLAN
;
A
#
# COMPACT_ATOMS: atom_id res chain seq x y z
N MET A 1 75.01 -14.43 5.81
CA MET A 1 74.29 -14.26 4.53
C MET A 1 73.37 -15.46 4.37
N SER A 2 72.05 -15.28 4.51
CA SER A 2 71.10 -16.36 4.23
C SER A 2 71.15 -16.68 2.74
N PRO A 3 71.08 -17.96 2.33
CA PRO A 3 71.02 -18.31 0.92
C PRO A 3 69.77 -17.68 0.30
N GLU A 4 69.98 -16.84 -0.69
CA GLU A 4 68.91 -16.25 -1.48
C GLU A 4 68.24 -17.40 -2.25
N PRO A 5 66.93 -17.63 -2.08
CA PRO A 5 66.26 -18.76 -2.72
C PRO A 5 66.31 -18.58 -4.24
N GLN A 6 67.06 -19.46 -4.93
CA GLN A 6 67.09 -19.49 -6.38
C GLN A 6 65.76 -20.03 -6.92
N VAL A 7 64.90 -19.13 -7.35
CA VAL A 7 63.67 -19.49 -8.07
C VAL A 7 64.03 -19.78 -9.52
N GLN A 8 64.16 -21.06 -9.89
CA GLN A 8 64.32 -21.44 -11.29
C GLN A 8 62.99 -21.22 -12.05
N PRO A 9 62.98 -20.44 -13.14
CA PRO A 9 61.76 -20.25 -13.91
C PRO A 9 61.38 -21.54 -14.65
N LEU A 10 60.07 -21.83 -14.70
CA LEU A 10 59.52 -22.97 -15.44
C LEU A 10 59.98 -22.97 -16.91
N PRO A 11 60.28 -24.15 -17.50
CA PRO A 11 60.62 -24.29 -18.91
C PRO A 11 59.57 -23.68 -19.84
N TYR A 12 60.01 -23.11 -20.98
CA TYR A 12 59.13 -22.39 -21.92
C TYR A 12 57.91 -23.21 -22.40
N HIS A 13 58.09 -24.50 -22.65
CA HIS A 13 57.02 -25.41 -23.03
C HIS A 13 55.97 -25.61 -21.92
N HIS A 14 56.41 -25.69 -20.65
CA HIS A 14 55.49 -25.79 -19.52
C HIS A 14 54.73 -24.49 -19.31
N ARG A 15 55.38 -23.33 -19.50
CA ARG A 15 54.72 -22.01 -19.42
C ARG A 15 53.65 -21.85 -20.50
N THR A 16 53.93 -22.25 -21.73
CA THR A 16 52.98 -22.16 -22.85
C THR A 16 51.83 -23.15 -22.73
N TRP A 17 52.08 -24.39 -22.27
CA TRP A 17 51.00 -25.35 -22.01
C TRP A 17 50.10 -24.88 -20.87
N PHE A 18 50.68 -24.44 -19.75
CA PHE A 18 49.93 -23.89 -18.62
C PHE A 18 49.09 -22.66 -19.01
N PHE A 19 49.67 -21.75 -19.82
CA PHE A 19 48.92 -20.61 -20.33
C PHE A 19 47.75 -21.04 -21.24
N ARG A 20 47.98 -21.99 -22.15
CA ARG A 20 46.92 -22.52 -23.02
C ARG A 20 45.83 -23.24 -22.22
N SER A 21 46.18 -23.99 -21.18
CA SER A 21 45.19 -24.63 -20.31
C SER A 21 44.38 -23.62 -19.53
N LEU A 22 45.01 -22.58 -18.96
CA LEU A 22 44.29 -21.50 -18.28
C LEU A 22 43.40 -20.71 -19.24
N LEU A 23 43.87 -20.43 -20.45
CA LEU A 23 43.07 -19.77 -21.48
C LEU A 23 41.85 -20.61 -21.87
N LEU A 24 42.02 -21.92 -22.05
CA LEU A 24 40.90 -22.83 -22.34
C LEU A 24 39.91 -22.88 -21.19
N VAL A 25 40.40 -23.00 -19.95
CA VAL A 25 39.54 -22.95 -18.74
C VAL A 25 38.78 -21.63 -18.68
N PHE A 26 39.43 -20.50 -18.93
CA PHE A 26 38.80 -19.19 -18.96
C PHE A 26 37.70 -19.11 -20.04
N VAL A 27 38.00 -19.52 -21.27
CA VAL A 27 37.04 -19.50 -22.39
C VAL A 27 35.84 -20.41 -22.12
N CYS A 28 36.01 -21.52 -21.40
CA CYS A 28 34.90 -22.40 -21.00
C CYS A 28 34.11 -21.87 -19.79
N LEU A 29 34.78 -21.28 -18.79
CA LEU A 29 34.12 -20.80 -17.56
C LEU A 29 33.38 -19.48 -17.76
N VAL A 30 33.88 -18.58 -18.60
CA VAL A 30 33.22 -17.29 -18.87
C VAL A 30 31.77 -17.44 -19.34
N PRO A 31 31.43 -18.25 -20.36
CA PRO A 31 30.03 -18.42 -20.76
C PRO A 31 29.19 -19.07 -19.65
N ILE A 32 29.73 -20.01 -18.88
CA ILE A 32 29.03 -20.63 -17.75
C ILE A 32 28.69 -19.57 -16.69
N PHE A 33 29.65 -18.74 -16.31
CA PHE A 33 29.42 -17.65 -15.37
C PHE A 33 28.50 -16.57 -15.96
N PHE A 34 28.56 -16.31 -17.25
CA PHE A 34 27.65 -15.36 -17.91
C PHE A 34 26.20 -15.86 -17.88
N PHE A 35 25.93 -17.12 -18.24
CA PHE A 35 24.59 -17.71 -18.13
C PHE A 35 24.12 -17.74 -16.68
N TYR A 36 25.00 -18.07 -15.73
CA TYR A 36 24.65 -18.02 -14.31
C TYR A 36 24.34 -16.58 -13.85
N ALA A 37 25.16 -15.60 -14.22
CA ALA A 37 24.96 -14.21 -13.82
C ALA A 37 23.71 -13.58 -14.45
N THR A 38 23.35 -13.99 -15.66
CA THR A 38 22.13 -13.54 -16.35
C THR A 38 20.86 -14.20 -15.79
N GLY A 39 20.96 -15.24 -14.96
CA GLY A 39 19.79 -15.87 -14.31
C GLY A 39 19.34 -17.18 -14.93
N TYR A 40 20.21 -17.89 -15.65
CA TYR A 40 19.97 -19.28 -16.03
C TYR A 40 20.41 -20.22 -14.92
N ARG A 41 19.59 -21.21 -14.59
CA ARG A 41 19.85 -22.25 -13.61
C ARG A 41 19.59 -23.62 -14.22
N VAL A 42 20.32 -24.62 -13.75
CA VAL A 42 20.08 -26.03 -14.12
C VAL A 42 19.19 -26.62 -13.04
N SER A 43 17.96 -27.01 -13.39
CA SER A 43 17.10 -27.78 -12.49
C SER A 43 17.45 -29.26 -12.61
N PHE A 44 17.64 -29.93 -11.47
CA PHE A 44 17.88 -31.37 -11.38
C PHE A 44 16.67 -32.11 -10.80
N THR A 45 15.45 -31.64 -11.08
CA THR A 45 14.21 -32.36 -10.77
C THR A 45 14.14 -33.69 -11.53
N GLU A 46 13.62 -34.74 -10.87
CA GLU A 46 13.80 -36.17 -11.19
C GLU A 46 13.45 -36.60 -12.63
N THR A 47 12.70 -35.80 -13.39
CA THR A 47 12.20 -36.16 -14.71
C THR A 47 12.87 -35.41 -15.88
N ASP A 48 13.40 -34.20 -15.69
CA ASP A 48 13.98 -33.42 -16.80
C ASP A 48 15.13 -32.50 -16.35
N ARG A 49 16.30 -32.62 -17.01
CA ARG A 49 17.42 -31.68 -16.88
C ARG A 49 17.15 -30.44 -17.73
N ASN A 50 16.26 -29.58 -17.26
CA ASN A 50 15.90 -28.36 -17.97
C ASN A 50 16.71 -27.16 -17.47
N ILE A 51 17.15 -26.34 -18.43
CA ILE A 51 17.66 -24.99 -18.14
C ILE A 51 16.44 -24.11 -17.86
N VAL A 52 16.36 -23.56 -16.65
CA VAL A 52 15.28 -22.68 -16.23
C VAL A 52 15.81 -21.26 -16.04
N SER A 53 15.03 -20.28 -16.48
CA SER A 53 15.29 -18.86 -16.22
C SER A 53 14.63 -18.45 -14.91
N VAL A 54 15.39 -17.79 -14.03
CA VAL A 54 14.91 -17.34 -12.73
C VAL A 54 14.82 -15.82 -12.67
N GLY A 55 13.94 -15.33 -11.79
CA GLY A 55 13.84 -13.92 -11.41
C GLY A 55 14.13 -13.70 -9.93
N GLY A 56 13.65 -12.58 -9.41
CA GLY A 56 13.71 -12.26 -7.99
C GLY A 56 12.52 -11.45 -7.52
N LEU A 57 12.41 -11.32 -6.20
CA LEU A 57 11.39 -10.54 -5.52
C LEU A 57 12.08 -9.65 -4.48
N PHE A 58 11.78 -8.36 -4.50
CA PHE A 58 12.21 -7.42 -3.48
C PHE A 58 10.98 -6.94 -2.71
N VAL A 59 10.97 -7.18 -1.40
CA VAL A 59 9.81 -6.91 -0.54
C VAL A 59 10.25 -6.00 0.59
N ALA A 60 9.70 -4.80 0.65
CA ALA A 60 9.83 -3.90 1.79
C ALA A 60 8.67 -4.15 2.78
N ALA A 61 8.97 -4.19 4.07
CA ALA A 61 8.00 -4.36 5.16
C ALA A 61 8.22 -3.24 6.19
N GLU A 62 7.48 -2.15 6.06
CA GLU A 62 7.73 -0.92 6.82
C GLU A 62 7.32 -1.01 8.30
N THR A 63 6.42 -1.92 8.68
CA THR A 63 5.93 -2.05 10.05
C THR A 63 6.89 -2.88 10.93
N GLU A 64 7.03 -2.51 12.21
CA GLU A 64 7.91 -3.22 13.16
C GLU A 64 7.31 -4.59 13.50
N ASP A 65 8.14 -5.52 13.94
CA ASP A 65 7.71 -6.85 14.40
C ASP A 65 6.88 -7.67 13.40
N THR A 66 7.18 -7.48 12.11
CA THR A 66 6.59 -8.26 11.02
C THR A 66 7.58 -9.29 10.47
N ALA A 67 7.03 -10.41 10.00
CA ALA A 67 7.74 -11.47 9.31
C ALA A 67 7.22 -11.60 7.88
N ILE A 68 8.13 -11.87 6.94
CA ILE A 68 7.85 -12.04 5.52
C ILE A 68 7.82 -13.54 5.20
N TYR A 69 6.78 -13.98 4.49
CA TYR A 69 6.59 -15.35 4.06
C TYR A 69 6.39 -15.41 2.55
N LEU A 70 7.09 -16.33 1.89
CA LEU A 70 6.94 -16.61 0.47
C LEU A 70 6.44 -18.04 0.30
N ASN A 71 5.31 -18.21 -0.36
CA ASN A 71 4.64 -19.50 -0.55
C ASN A 71 4.48 -20.27 0.77
N ASP A 72 4.05 -19.55 1.81
CA ASP A 72 3.85 -20.04 3.18
C ASP A 72 5.13 -20.47 3.93
N GLU A 73 6.32 -20.22 3.36
CA GLU A 73 7.61 -20.43 4.01
C GLU A 73 8.22 -19.12 4.52
N LEU A 74 8.74 -19.13 5.75
CA LEU A 74 9.38 -17.97 6.37
C LEU A 74 10.67 -17.59 5.61
N VAL A 75 10.82 -16.32 5.28
CA VAL A 75 12.03 -15.80 4.63
C VAL A 75 13.11 -15.52 5.68
N GLU A 76 14.03 -16.46 5.87
CA GLU A 76 15.07 -16.41 6.92
C GLU A 76 16.10 -15.28 6.73
N ASN A 77 16.35 -14.83 5.50
CA ASN A 77 17.35 -13.80 5.17
C ASN A 77 16.75 -12.38 5.12
N TYR A 78 15.85 -12.06 6.04
CA TYR A 78 15.30 -10.72 6.21
C TYR A 78 16.37 -9.80 6.81
N ARG A 79 16.75 -8.74 6.08
CA ARG A 79 17.72 -7.76 6.58
C ARG A 79 17.01 -6.86 7.57
N LEU A 80 17.13 -7.17 8.86
CA LEU A 80 16.51 -6.43 9.98
C LEU A 80 16.74 -4.91 9.90
N PHE A 81 17.92 -4.45 9.45
CA PHE A 81 18.25 -3.02 9.36
C PHE A 81 17.69 -2.30 8.13
N GLN A 82 17.33 -3.03 7.06
CA GLN A 82 16.76 -2.45 5.83
C GLN A 82 15.27 -2.72 5.70
N ARG A 83 14.67 -3.45 6.65
CA ARG A 83 13.25 -3.79 6.71
C ARG A 83 12.72 -4.29 5.37
N ALA A 84 13.55 -5.10 4.72
CA ALA A 84 13.30 -5.61 3.38
C ALA A 84 13.98 -6.96 3.18
N ALA A 85 13.38 -7.79 2.34
CA ALA A 85 13.92 -9.05 1.87
C ALA A 85 14.16 -9.00 0.36
N TYR A 86 15.34 -9.43 -0.07
CA TYR A 86 15.62 -9.70 -1.47
C TYR A 86 15.73 -11.21 -1.68
N ILE A 87 14.73 -11.77 -2.34
CA ILE A 87 14.57 -13.20 -2.59
C ILE A 87 14.98 -13.48 -4.03
N GLN A 88 16.03 -14.26 -4.22
CA GLN A 88 16.61 -14.57 -5.53
C GLN A 88 16.34 -16.00 -5.95
N ASN A 89 16.57 -16.29 -7.23
CA ASN A 89 16.49 -17.63 -7.82
C ASN A 89 15.07 -18.21 -7.78
N LEU A 90 14.07 -17.34 -7.91
CA LEU A 90 12.68 -17.77 -7.98
C LEU A 90 12.36 -18.24 -9.41
N PRO A 91 11.73 -19.42 -9.59
CA PRO A 91 11.25 -19.84 -10.90
C PRO A 91 10.24 -18.82 -11.42
N SER A 92 10.19 -18.61 -12.73
CA SER A 92 9.19 -17.71 -13.30
C SER A 92 7.80 -18.30 -13.13
N SER A 93 7.06 -17.77 -12.17
CA SER A 93 5.71 -18.18 -11.80
C SER A 93 5.04 -17.11 -10.92
N ILE A 94 3.78 -17.31 -10.56
CA ILE A 94 3.11 -16.47 -9.57
C ILE A 94 3.48 -16.99 -8.18
N HIS A 95 3.96 -16.10 -7.32
CA HIS A 95 4.30 -16.41 -5.94
C HIS A 95 3.38 -15.67 -4.99
N ARG A 96 2.92 -16.38 -3.95
CA ARG A 96 2.13 -15.80 -2.88
C ARG A 96 3.07 -15.26 -1.81
N LEU A 97 2.97 -13.98 -1.55
CA LEU A 97 3.72 -13.27 -0.54
C LEU A 97 2.76 -12.85 0.57
N HIS A 98 3.16 -13.00 1.83
CA HIS A 98 2.43 -12.36 2.92
C HIS A 98 3.37 -11.83 3.99
N VAL A 99 2.96 -10.72 4.59
CA VAL A 99 3.66 -10.06 5.69
C VAL A 99 2.69 -9.97 6.85
N GLN A 100 3.09 -10.50 8.00
CA GLN A 100 2.25 -10.57 9.19
C GLN A 100 3.06 -10.30 10.46
N GLY A 101 2.39 -9.76 11.47
CA GLY A 101 2.93 -9.53 12.81
C GLY A 101 1.80 -9.59 13.84
N GLU A 102 2.15 -9.76 15.12
CA GLU A 102 1.16 -9.84 16.19
C GLU A 102 0.41 -8.51 16.35
N GLY A 103 -0.93 -8.56 16.43
CA GLY A 103 -1.76 -7.37 16.58
C GLY A 103 -1.88 -6.48 15.33
N LEU A 104 -1.34 -6.92 14.19
CA LEU A 104 -1.37 -6.21 12.91
C LEU A 104 -2.19 -6.96 11.87
N HIS A 105 -2.80 -6.23 10.94
CA HIS A 105 -3.42 -6.82 9.76
C HIS A 105 -2.37 -7.53 8.89
N THR A 106 -2.74 -8.66 8.30
CA THR A 106 -1.91 -9.36 7.32
C THR A 106 -1.99 -8.65 5.98
N TRP A 107 -0.83 -8.36 5.38
CA TRP A 107 -0.73 -7.93 3.99
C TRP A 107 -0.38 -9.14 3.14
N VAL A 108 -1.09 -9.35 2.02
CA VAL A 108 -0.85 -10.51 1.14
C VAL A 108 -0.90 -10.06 -0.30
N LYS A 109 -0.06 -10.65 -1.15
CA LYS A 109 -0.02 -10.37 -2.58
C LYS A 109 0.31 -11.62 -3.37
N GLU A 110 -0.28 -11.75 -4.55
CA GLU A 110 0.10 -12.78 -5.52
C GLU A 110 0.82 -12.09 -6.67
N LEU A 111 2.14 -12.21 -6.70
CA LEU A 111 2.99 -11.44 -7.60
C LEU A 111 3.65 -12.34 -8.63
N PRO A 112 3.61 -11.97 -9.93
CA PRO A 112 4.36 -12.68 -10.95
C PRO A 112 5.85 -12.38 -10.80
N VAL A 113 6.66 -13.42 -10.88
CA VAL A 113 8.10 -13.33 -11.06
C VAL A 113 8.41 -13.62 -12.52
N TYR A 114 9.06 -12.66 -13.17
CA TYR A 114 9.48 -12.78 -14.56
C TYR A 114 10.94 -13.24 -14.66
N PRO A 115 11.33 -13.94 -15.74
CA PRO A 115 12.72 -14.26 -16.02
C PRO A 115 13.60 -13.01 -16.00
N HIS A 116 14.74 -13.09 -15.32
CA HIS A 116 15.78 -12.05 -15.32
C HIS A 116 15.36 -10.69 -14.72
N ILE A 117 14.17 -10.60 -14.11
CA ILE A 117 13.61 -9.35 -13.57
C ILE A 117 13.35 -9.53 -12.08
N VAL A 118 13.48 -8.43 -11.34
CA VAL A 118 13.09 -8.36 -9.93
C VAL A 118 11.72 -7.69 -9.82
N THR A 119 10.75 -8.39 -9.24
CA THR A 119 9.44 -7.81 -8.92
C THR A 119 9.50 -7.16 -7.54
N GLU A 120 9.21 -5.86 -7.47
CA GLU A 120 9.21 -5.10 -6.22
C GLU A 120 7.81 -5.03 -5.61
N ALA A 121 7.71 -5.06 -4.28
CA ALA A 121 6.47 -4.82 -3.53
C ALA A 121 6.75 -4.18 -2.17
N GLN A 122 5.80 -3.39 -1.67
CA GLN A 122 5.88 -2.69 -0.40
C GLN A 122 4.67 -3.04 0.44
N ALA A 123 4.92 -3.78 1.52
CA ALA A 123 3.89 -4.19 2.46
C ALA A 123 3.67 -3.12 3.53
N PHE A 124 2.42 -2.97 3.92
CA PHE A 124 1.98 -2.13 5.03
C PHE A 124 1.08 -2.95 5.95
N ASN A 125 1.24 -2.78 7.26
CA ASN A 125 0.48 -3.52 8.25
C ASN A 125 0.06 -2.54 9.34
N PHE A 126 -1.23 -2.25 9.41
CA PHE A 126 -1.82 -1.40 10.46
C PHE A 126 -2.35 -2.26 11.62
N PRO A 127 -2.48 -1.70 12.84
CA PRO A 127 -3.08 -2.38 13.98
C PRO A 127 -4.49 -2.92 13.67
N VAL A 128 -4.77 -4.17 14.09
CA VAL A 128 -6.12 -4.76 13.97
C VAL A 128 -7.13 -4.02 14.87
N SER A 129 -6.67 -3.60 16.05
CA SER A 129 -7.44 -2.77 16.97
C SER A 129 -7.00 -1.31 16.79
N PRO A 130 -7.91 -0.39 16.42
CA PRO A 130 -7.62 1.03 16.28
C PRO A 130 -6.91 1.60 17.50
N GLN A 131 -5.75 2.22 17.28
CA GLN A 131 -4.97 2.86 18.32
C GLN A 131 -5.33 4.34 18.37
N VAL A 132 -5.79 4.85 19.51
CA VAL A 132 -6.32 6.21 19.60
C VAL A 132 -5.71 7.00 20.75
N ARG A 133 -5.51 8.30 20.53
CA ARG A 133 -5.19 9.27 21.57
C ARG A 133 -6.33 10.29 21.65
N LEU A 134 -7.10 10.23 22.74
CA LEU A 134 -8.18 11.18 22.99
C LEU A 134 -7.63 12.61 23.09
N ILE A 135 -8.40 13.55 22.56
CA ILE A 135 -8.15 14.98 22.66
C ILE A 135 -9.41 15.59 23.27
N THR A 136 -9.27 16.07 24.49
CA THR A 136 -10.40 16.54 25.31
C THR A 136 -10.28 18.03 25.63
N PRO A 137 -11.39 18.76 25.90
CA PRO A 137 -11.34 20.21 26.12
C PRO A 137 -10.52 20.62 27.34
N TYR A 138 -10.33 19.69 28.28
CA TYR A 138 -9.63 19.94 29.54
C TYR A 138 -8.59 18.86 29.80
N GLU A 139 -7.51 19.24 30.46
CA GLU A 139 -6.49 18.34 30.94
C GLU A 139 -6.17 18.60 32.41
N THR A 140 -5.60 17.62 33.10
CA THR A 140 -5.10 17.79 34.46
C THR A 140 -3.84 18.65 34.46
N ALA A 141 -3.43 19.14 35.63
CA ALA A 141 -2.13 19.82 35.79
C ALA A 141 -0.92 18.96 35.36
N THR A 142 -1.08 17.65 35.26
CA THR A 142 -0.07 16.68 34.78
C THR A 142 -0.19 16.35 33.29
N GLY A 143 -1.06 17.03 32.53
CA GLY A 143 -1.25 16.83 31.09
C GLY A 143 -2.08 15.61 30.71
N ARG A 144 -2.85 15.03 31.65
CA ARG A 144 -3.74 13.90 31.36
C ARG A 144 -5.08 14.42 30.85
N GLN A 145 -5.57 13.84 29.78
CA GLN A 145 -6.85 14.16 29.17
C GLN A 145 -8.00 13.93 30.17
N PHE A 146 -8.95 14.87 30.26
CA PHE A 146 -10.08 14.81 31.19
C PHE A 146 -11.41 14.68 30.45
N VAL A 147 -12.20 13.67 30.84
CA VAL A 147 -13.54 13.42 30.31
C VAL A 147 -14.58 13.66 31.39
N ALA A 148 -15.55 14.53 31.13
CA ALA A 148 -16.68 14.80 32.01
C ALA A 148 -17.73 13.67 31.93
N ALA A 149 -17.38 12.47 32.42
CA ALA A 149 -18.23 11.29 32.43
C ALA A 149 -17.99 10.45 33.68
N ALA A 150 -18.89 9.50 33.98
CA ALA A 150 -18.69 8.57 35.10
C ALA A 150 -17.40 7.76 34.93
N SER A 151 -16.70 7.50 36.03
CA SER A 151 -15.50 6.67 36.02
C SER A 151 -15.78 5.31 35.38
N GLY A 152 -14.93 4.89 34.44
CA GLY A 152 -15.12 3.67 33.66
C GLY A 152 -15.96 3.83 32.40
N THR A 153 -16.49 5.02 32.10
CA THR A 153 -17.09 5.31 30.79
C THR A 153 -15.98 5.25 29.74
N LEU A 154 -16.21 4.49 28.67
CA LEU A 154 -15.40 4.48 27.46
C LEU A 154 -15.98 5.53 26.49
N PRO A 155 -15.28 6.65 26.21
CA PRO A 155 -15.76 7.69 25.30
C PRO A 155 -16.02 7.17 23.89
N LEU A 156 -15.21 6.20 23.47
CA LEU A 156 -15.30 5.50 22.20
C LEU A 156 -15.73 4.05 22.47
N GLY A 157 -16.08 3.29 21.41
CA GLY A 157 -16.46 1.88 21.55
C GLY A 157 -15.41 1.01 22.23
N ALA A 158 -15.79 -0.20 22.65
CA ALA A 158 -14.86 -1.16 23.27
C ALA A 158 -13.80 -1.70 22.29
N ASP A 159 -14.00 -1.48 20.99
CA ASP A 159 -13.16 -2.00 19.92
C ASP A 159 -11.88 -1.18 19.68
N VAL A 160 -11.61 -0.14 20.49
CA VAL A 160 -10.43 0.73 20.34
C VAL A 160 -9.46 0.59 21.51
N THR A 161 -8.19 0.85 21.26
CA THR A 161 -7.13 0.85 22.27
C THR A 161 -6.62 2.27 22.51
N TYR A 162 -6.79 2.75 23.75
CA TYR A 162 -6.30 4.06 24.16
C TYR A 162 -4.81 4.02 24.45
N ARG A 163 -4.03 4.81 23.71
CA ARG A 163 -2.56 4.89 23.88
C ARG A 163 -2.12 5.79 25.03
N VAL A 164 -2.96 6.75 25.40
CA VAL A 164 -2.73 7.66 26.52
C VAL A 164 -3.89 7.53 27.51
N PRO A 165 -3.63 7.30 28.80
CA PRO A 165 -4.69 7.11 29.77
C PRO A 165 -5.36 8.46 30.10
N TYR A 166 -6.68 8.50 30.01
CA TYR A 166 -7.50 9.64 30.39
C TYR A 166 -8.06 9.50 31.82
N GLN A 167 -8.54 10.59 32.39
CA GLN A 167 -9.27 10.61 33.65
C GLN A 167 -10.74 10.95 33.39
N ALA A 168 -11.65 10.09 33.86
CA ALA A 168 -13.09 10.36 33.82
C ALA A 168 -13.61 10.74 35.20
N SER A 169 -14.42 11.80 35.29
CA SER A 169 -15.16 12.18 36.50
C SER A 169 -16.41 12.97 36.13
N THR A 170 -17.52 12.71 36.84
CA THR A 170 -18.75 13.52 36.72
C THR A 170 -18.60 14.91 37.31
N THR A 171 -17.63 15.12 38.21
CA THR A 171 -17.40 16.40 38.86
C THR A 171 -16.28 17.13 38.14
N GLN A 172 -16.65 18.18 37.42
CA GLN A 172 -15.71 19.10 36.78
C GLN A 172 -15.20 20.10 37.81
N ALA A 173 -14.06 19.80 38.44
CA ALA A 173 -13.41 20.74 39.35
C ALA A 173 -12.65 21.81 38.54
N THR A 174 -13.25 22.98 38.37
CA THR A 174 -12.67 24.10 37.58
C THR A 174 -11.37 24.67 38.16
N SER A 175 -10.97 24.30 39.38
CA SER A 175 -9.73 24.76 40.01
C SER A 175 -8.50 23.88 39.74
N THR A 176 -8.68 22.65 39.24
CA THR A 176 -7.57 21.69 39.02
C THR A 176 -7.38 21.29 37.56
N LEU A 177 -8.31 21.71 36.69
CA LEU A 177 -8.28 21.44 35.26
C LEU A 177 -7.76 22.67 34.49
N ARG A 178 -6.97 22.41 33.46
CA ARG A 178 -6.50 23.42 32.50
C ARG A 178 -7.23 23.22 31.18
N VAL A 179 -7.45 24.31 30.44
CA VAL A 179 -7.98 24.24 29.08
C VAL A 179 -6.90 23.63 28.18
N ASN A 180 -7.30 22.70 27.30
CA ASN A 180 -6.41 22.08 26.34
C ASN A 180 -6.43 22.87 25.02
N ASP A 181 -5.33 23.55 24.70
CA ASP A 181 -5.19 24.32 23.46
C ASP A 181 -5.22 23.43 22.20
N GLU A 182 -4.75 22.18 22.31
CA GLU A 182 -4.81 21.20 21.22
C GLU A 182 -6.26 20.89 20.83
N TYR A 183 -7.15 20.77 21.81
CA TYR A 183 -8.58 20.55 21.55
C TYR A 183 -9.19 21.73 20.77
N ALA A 184 -8.85 22.96 21.14
CA ALA A 184 -9.35 24.15 20.44
C ALA A 184 -8.89 24.15 18.97
N PHE A 185 -7.62 23.82 18.72
CA PHE A 185 -7.08 23.67 17.37
C PHE A 185 -7.79 22.59 16.56
N VAL A 186 -7.94 21.38 17.12
CA VAL A 186 -8.60 20.26 16.42
C VAL A 186 -10.08 20.56 16.18
N ALA A 187 -10.78 21.14 17.14
CA ALA A 187 -12.17 21.54 16.96
C ALA A 187 -12.33 22.58 15.83
N ASP A 188 -11.40 23.52 15.70
CA ASP A 188 -11.37 24.50 14.61
C ASP A 188 -11.05 23.87 13.25
N LEU A 189 -10.14 22.87 13.22
CA LEU A 189 -9.85 22.09 12.02
C LEU A 189 -11.11 21.39 11.47
N PHE A 190 -11.92 20.81 12.35
CA PHE A 190 -13.20 20.21 11.98
C PHE A 190 -14.26 21.24 11.58
N ALA A 191 -14.30 22.40 12.24
CA ALA A 191 -15.20 23.49 11.87
C ALA A 191 -14.89 24.04 10.47
N THR A 192 -13.60 24.16 10.14
CA THR A 192 -13.14 24.63 8.82
C THR A 192 -13.35 23.58 7.74
N SER A 193 -13.06 22.30 8.04
CA SER A 193 -13.29 21.17 7.11
C SER A 193 -14.77 20.93 6.81
N SER A 194 -15.67 21.36 7.71
CA SER A 194 -17.13 21.31 7.51
C SER A 194 -17.63 22.25 6.41
N THR A 195 -16.82 23.23 5.97
CA THR A 195 -17.19 24.17 4.89
C THR A 195 -16.89 23.63 3.48
N THR A 196 -16.23 22.47 3.38
CA THR A 196 -15.95 21.75 2.13
C THR A 196 -16.57 20.36 2.08
N THR A 197 -17.43 20.00 3.03
CA THR A 197 -18.06 18.67 3.09
C THR A 197 -19.18 18.54 2.05
N PRO A 198 -19.18 17.47 1.21
CA PRO A 198 -20.28 17.19 0.31
C PRO A 198 -21.57 16.82 1.11
N PRO A 199 -22.76 16.96 0.50
CA PRO A 199 -24.04 16.84 1.21
C PRO A 199 -24.20 15.50 1.95
N THR A 200 -24.84 15.55 3.11
CA THR A 200 -25.09 14.39 3.99
C THR A 200 -26.01 13.35 3.33
N LEU A 201 -25.97 12.11 3.85
CA LEU A 201 -26.76 10.96 3.38
C LEU A 201 -28.26 11.27 3.23
N ARG A 202 -28.83 12.07 4.15
CA ARG A 202 -30.23 12.53 4.05
C ARG A 202 -30.47 13.42 2.84
N THR A 203 -29.57 14.35 2.56
CA THR A 203 -29.68 15.25 1.40
C THR A 203 -29.50 14.48 0.09
N ARG A 204 -28.56 13.53 0.03
CA ARG A 204 -28.35 12.68 -1.16
C ARG A 204 -29.50 11.73 -1.43
N ILE A 205 -30.04 11.07 -0.40
CA ILE A 205 -31.20 10.17 -0.52
C ILE A 205 -32.44 10.98 -0.90
N GLN A 206 -32.60 12.19 -0.36
CA GLN A 206 -33.72 13.06 -0.70
C GLN A 206 -33.64 13.57 -2.14
N GLU A 207 -32.46 13.94 -2.65
CA GLU A 207 -32.27 14.29 -4.07
C GLU A 207 -32.50 13.09 -5.02
N GLN A 208 -32.08 11.87 -4.63
CA GLN A 208 -32.37 10.65 -5.39
C GLN A 208 -33.86 10.29 -5.41
N LEU A 209 -34.58 10.51 -4.30
CA LEU A 209 -36.02 10.26 -4.21
C LEU A 209 -36.84 11.32 -4.95
N GLU A 210 -36.42 12.59 -4.93
CA GLU A 210 -37.07 13.69 -5.66
C GLU A 210 -36.90 13.55 -7.19
N GLY A 211 -35.80 12.95 -7.66
CA GLY A 211 -35.62 12.59 -9.09
C GLY A 211 -36.48 11.42 -9.58
N THR A 212 -37.01 10.60 -8.67
CA THR A 212 -37.76 9.37 -9.00
C THR A 212 -39.27 9.62 -9.18
N PHE A 213 -39.80 10.78 -8.75
CA PHE A 213 -41.21 11.14 -8.92
C PHE A 213 -41.38 12.40 -9.77
N THR A 214 -41.22 12.27 -11.09
CA THR A 214 -41.68 13.29 -12.03
C THR A 214 -42.90 12.78 -12.80
N PHE A 215 -44.08 13.35 -12.49
CA PHE A 215 -45.26 13.17 -13.32
C PHE A 215 -45.01 13.87 -14.67
N SER A 216 -44.95 13.06 -15.72
CA SER A 216 -44.70 13.49 -17.09
C SER A 216 -45.75 14.50 -17.57
N THR A 217 -45.30 15.72 -17.90
CA THR A 217 -45.85 16.47 -19.03
C THR A 217 -44.79 17.46 -19.56
N VAL A 218 -44.51 17.32 -20.86
CA VAL A 218 -43.73 18.20 -21.77
C VAL A 218 -42.22 17.89 -21.88
N PRO A 219 -41.67 17.77 -23.13
CA PRO A 219 -40.27 17.44 -23.34
C PRO A 219 -39.39 18.68 -23.15
N ALA A 220 -38.56 18.67 -22.11
CA ALA A 220 -37.47 19.61 -21.95
C ALA A 220 -36.15 18.84 -21.93
N THR A 221 -35.23 19.27 -22.79
CA THR A 221 -33.85 18.85 -22.94
C THR A 221 -33.21 18.54 -21.58
N SER A 222 -32.94 17.26 -21.34
CA SER A 222 -32.32 16.75 -20.13
C SER A 222 -30.81 17.04 -20.14
N THR A 223 -30.42 18.18 -19.57
CA THR A 223 -29.07 18.32 -18.99
C THR A 223 -29.11 17.58 -17.66
N ALA A 224 -28.68 16.32 -17.67
CA ALA A 224 -28.45 15.56 -16.44
C ALA A 224 -27.19 16.14 -15.77
N THR A 225 -27.39 16.89 -14.69
CA THR A 225 -26.29 17.31 -13.81
C THR A 225 -26.18 16.24 -12.73
N SER A 226 -25.28 15.28 -12.91
CA SER A 226 -24.80 14.41 -11.82
C SER A 226 -23.93 15.26 -10.90
N SER A 227 -24.26 15.31 -9.61
CA SER A 227 -23.43 15.99 -8.61
C SER A 227 -22.44 14.99 -7.99
N THR A 228 -21.29 14.86 -8.65
CA THR A 228 -20.08 14.14 -8.21
C THR A 228 -19.49 14.77 -6.94
N ALA A 229 -18.86 13.98 -6.04
CA ALA A 229 -18.07 14.56 -4.96
C ALA A 229 -16.89 15.35 -5.56
N THR A 230 -16.70 16.58 -5.10
CA THR A 230 -16.05 17.63 -5.90
C THR A 230 -14.53 17.71 -5.78
N THR A 231 -13.82 16.76 -5.18
CA THR A 231 -12.41 17.00 -4.81
C THR A 231 -11.43 16.00 -5.39
N THR A 232 -10.89 16.29 -6.58
CA THR A 232 -9.61 15.73 -7.00
C THR A 232 -8.50 16.11 -6.00
N ARG A 233 -7.66 15.16 -5.62
CA ARG A 233 -6.45 15.35 -4.82
C ARG A 233 -5.22 15.06 -5.66
N GLN A 234 -4.15 15.83 -5.46
CA GLN A 234 -2.87 15.62 -6.13
C GLN A 234 -1.77 15.55 -5.07
N GLN A 235 -0.91 14.55 -5.19
CA GLN A 235 0.28 14.40 -4.37
C GLN A 235 1.39 13.85 -5.26
N ASN A 236 2.52 14.56 -5.30
CA ASN A 236 3.63 14.25 -6.19
C ASN A 236 3.14 14.15 -7.65
N ASP A 237 3.48 13.05 -8.32
CA ASP A 237 3.12 12.75 -9.71
C ASP A 237 1.82 11.94 -9.82
N ARG A 238 0.96 11.99 -8.80
CA ARG A 238 -0.27 11.18 -8.71
C ARG A 238 -1.49 12.05 -8.48
N ARG A 239 -2.60 11.62 -9.07
CA ARG A 239 -3.90 12.26 -8.94
C ARG A 239 -4.95 11.25 -8.51
N LEU A 240 -5.61 11.53 -7.39
CA LEU A 240 -6.71 10.75 -6.84
C LEU A 240 -8.03 11.47 -7.11
N PHE A 241 -8.98 10.79 -7.74
CA PHE A 241 -10.24 11.40 -8.19
C PHE A 241 -11.37 10.37 -8.23
N GLU A 242 -12.59 10.85 -8.01
CA GLU A 242 -13.81 10.04 -8.08
C GLU A 242 -14.56 10.31 -9.39
N THR A 243 -15.06 9.24 -10.01
CA THR A 243 -15.96 9.28 -11.16
C THR A 243 -17.23 8.48 -10.86
N ASP A 244 -18.20 8.47 -11.77
CA ASP A 244 -19.39 7.64 -11.63
C ASP A 244 -19.07 6.12 -11.57
N GLU A 245 -17.86 5.72 -11.98
CA GLU A 245 -17.40 4.32 -11.97
C GLU A 245 -16.64 3.94 -10.68
N GLY A 246 -16.31 4.91 -9.82
CA GLY A 246 -15.62 4.72 -8.54
C GLY A 246 -14.44 5.66 -8.31
N LEU A 247 -13.58 5.29 -7.36
CA LEU A 247 -12.38 6.03 -6.98
C LEU A 247 -11.17 5.56 -7.80
N PHE A 248 -10.38 6.48 -8.36
CA PHE A 248 -9.24 6.18 -9.22
C PHE A 248 -7.99 6.95 -8.80
N VAL A 249 -6.83 6.32 -8.99
CA VAL A 249 -5.52 6.97 -8.92
C VAL A 249 -4.87 6.93 -10.30
N SER A 250 -4.53 8.10 -10.85
CA SER A 250 -3.76 8.21 -12.09
C SER A 250 -2.34 8.72 -11.87
N TRP A 251 -1.42 8.27 -12.73
CA TRP A 251 -0.06 8.78 -12.82
C TRP A 251 -0.01 9.96 -13.80
N GLU A 252 0.47 11.12 -13.33
CA GLU A 252 0.64 12.36 -14.10
C GLU A 252 2.12 12.72 -14.33
N GLY A 253 3.06 11.90 -13.83
CA GLY A 253 4.50 12.12 -13.95
C GLY A 253 5.12 11.67 -15.28
N ASP A 254 6.46 11.54 -15.31
CA ASP A 254 7.20 11.07 -16.50
C ASP A 254 6.75 9.65 -16.89
N PRO A 255 6.33 9.42 -18.15
CA PRO A 255 5.99 8.09 -18.65
C PRO A 255 7.09 7.03 -18.48
N ASN A 256 8.37 7.42 -18.42
CA ASN A 256 9.48 6.49 -18.21
C ASN A 256 9.66 6.10 -16.73
N ASN A 257 9.02 6.81 -15.80
CA ASN A 257 9.14 6.61 -14.36
C ASN A 257 7.84 6.12 -13.72
N HIS A 258 6.95 5.48 -14.49
CA HIS A 258 5.77 4.82 -13.92
C HIS A 258 6.18 3.86 -12.79
N PRO A 259 5.48 3.89 -11.64
CA PRO A 259 5.65 2.86 -10.62
C PRO A 259 5.35 1.47 -11.20
N TYR A 260 6.10 0.45 -10.76
CA TYR A 260 6.04 -0.87 -11.38
C TYR A 260 4.64 -1.50 -11.37
N TYR A 261 3.80 -1.19 -10.38
CA TYR A 261 2.42 -1.68 -10.32
C TYR A 261 1.46 -1.03 -11.31
N PHE A 262 1.86 0.05 -12.00
CA PHE A 262 1.13 0.55 -13.18
C PHE A 262 1.48 -0.25 -14.45
N CYS A 263 2.54 -1.05 -14.43
CA CYS A 263 3.11 -1.68 -15.61
C CYS A 263 2.99 -3.20 -15.59
N ILE A 264 2.72 -3.79 -16.75
CA ILE A 264 2.71 -5.25 -16.97
C ILE A 264 3.76 -5.63 -17.99
N ASN A 265 4.47 -6.74 -17.77
CA ASN A 265 5.42 -7.26 -18.75
C ASN A 265 4.66 -8.05 -19.82
N VAL A 266 4.80 -7.66 -21.10
CA VAL A 266 4.10 -8.33 -22.21
C VAL A 266 5.00 -9.29 -23.01
N ALA A 267 6.30 -9.33 -22.70
CA ALA A 267 7.30 -10.08 -23.46
C ALA A 267 7.45 -11.55 -23.02
N THR A 268 6.78 -11.98 -21.94
CA THR A 268 6.97 -13.30 -21.35
C THR A 268 5.79 -14.22 -21.64
N GLU A 269 6.08 -15.40 -22.19
CA GLU A 269 5.15 -16.50 -22.51
C GLU A 269 4.51 -17.15 -21.26
N VAL A 270 4.45 -16.46 -20.12
CA VAL A 270 3.50 -16.80 -19.07
C VAL A 270 2.15 -16.44 -19.67
N SER A 271 1.47 -17.44 -20.26
CA SER A 271 0.23 -17.31 -21.03
C SER A 271 -0.52 -16.06 -20.59
N SER A 272 -0.55 -15.04 -21.46
CA SER A 272 -1.03 -13.70 -21.12
C SER A 272 -2.39 -13.73 -20.43
N SER A 273 -3.22 -14.75 -20.66
CA SER A 273 -4.49 -15.03 -19.99
C SER A 273 -4.42 -15.45 -18.51
N THR A 274 -3.32 -16.02 -18.02
CA THR A 274 -3.14 -16.44 -16.61
C THR A 274 -2.43 -15.36 -15.80
N ALA A 275 -1.45 -14.68 -16.40
CA ALA A 275 -0.85 -13.47 -15.83
C ALA A 275 -1.87 -12.31 -15.79
N LEU A 276 -2.69 -12.11 -16.85
CA LEU A 276 -3.86 -11.21 -16.79
C LEU A 276 -5.02 -11.82 -15.99
N GLY A 277 -5.22 -13.13 -15.98
CA GLY A 277 -6.37 -13.76 -15.32
C GLY A 277 -6.36 -13.58 -13.80
N VAL A 278 -5.16 -13.56 -13.20
CA VAL A 278 -4.96 -13.23 -11.78
C VAL A 278 -4.95 -11.71 -11.55
N TYR A 279 -4.46 -10.92 -12.51
CA TYR A 279 -4.46 -9.44 -12.43
C TYR A 279 -5.84 -8.79 -12.70
N VAL A 280 -6.74 -9.46 -13.42
CA VAL A 280 -7.87 -8.82 -14.11
C VAL A 280 -9.11 -9.73 -14.11
N ALA A 281 -9.33 -10.59 -13.12
CA ALA A 281 -10.59 -11.37 -13.09
C ALA A 281 -11.84 -10.46 -13.04
N ASN A 282 -11.72 -9.22 -12.55
CA ASN A 282 -12.86 -8.28 -12.43
C ASN A 282 -12.82 -7.05 -13.37
N ASN A 283 -11.73 -6.78 -14.10
CA ASN A 283 -11.54 -5.52 -14.86
C ASN A 283 -11.34 -5.69 -16.39
N VAL A 284 -11.67 -6.85 -16.97
CA VAL A 284 -11.32 -7.20 -18.36
C VAL A 284 -11.88 -6.20 -19.39
N ALA A 285 -13.05 -5.61 -19.12
CA ALA A 285 -13.65 -4.60 -19.99
C ALA A 285 -12.87 -3.28 -20.01
N ASN A 286 -12.22 -2.92 -18.90
CA ASN A 286 -11.41 -1.70 -18.78
C ASN A 286 -9.98 -1.90 -19.27
N LEU A 287 -9.51 -3.14 -19.40
CA LEU A 287 -8.14 -3.42 -19.84
C LEU A 287 -7.91 -3.14 -21.32
N ALA A 288 -8.88 -3.43 -22.19
CA ALA A 288 -8.78 -3.09 -23.61
C ALA A 288 -8.63 -1.57 -23.80
N SER A 289 -9.47 -0.78 -23.12
CA SER A 289 -9.42 0.69 -23.11
C SER A 289 -8.17 1.24 -22.41
N ALA A 290 -7.69 0.60 -21.33
CA ALA A 290 -6.48 1.01 -20.62
C ALA A 290 -5.21 0.75 -21.44
N VAL A 291 -5.15 -0.37 -22.17
CA VAL A 291 -4.04 -0.72 -23.08
C VAL A 291 -4.03 0.21 -24.30
N GLU A 292 -5.18 0.69 -24.79
CA GLU A 292 -5.24 1.68 -25.87
C GLU A 292 -4.59 3.03 -25.51
N THR A 293 -4.51 3.37 -24.22
CA THR A 293 -3.85 4.61 -23.72
C THR A 293 -2.49 4.36 -23.08
N ALA A 294 -2.01 3.11 -23.09
CA ALA A 294 -0.83 2.73 -22.34
C ALA A 294 0.48 3.18 -23.00
N ALA A 295 1.39 3.71 -22.17
CA ALA A 295 2.75 4.02 -22.60
C ALA A 295 3.61 2.75 -22.53
N THR A 296 4.48 2.55 -23.53
CA THR A 296 5.43 1.42 -23.54
C THR A 296 6.76 1.83 -22.89
N ARG A 297 7.21 1.05 -21.90
CA ARG A 297 8.53 1.16 -21.27
C ARG A 297 9.32 -0.12 -21.54
N GLY A 298 10.02 -0.18 -22.67
CA GLY A 298 10.69 -1.41 -23.11
C GLY A 298 9.66 -2.53 -23.32
N ASP A 299 9.83 -3.63 -22.59
CA ASP A 299 8.95 -4.82 -22.62
C ASP A 299 7.69 -4.67 -21.74
N PHE A 300 7.46 -3.50 -21.14
CA PHE A 300 6.33 -3.24 -20.27
C PHE A 300 5.29 -2.32 -20.93
N VAL A 301 4.02 -2.62 -20.68
CA VAL A 301 2.87 -1.77 -21.02
C VAL A 301 2.33 -1.19 -19.73
N CYS A 302 2.31 0.15 -19.62
CA CYS A 302 1.92 0.87 -18.41
C CYS A 302 0.58 1.59 -18.60
N ARG A 303 -0.38 1.32 -17.72
CA ARG A 303 -1.67 2.02 -17.69
C ARG A 303 -1.54 3.39 -17.01
N SER A 304 -2.47 4.28 -17.32
CA SER A 304 -2.50 5.64 -16.77
C SER A 304 -3.24 5.74 -15.43
N ALA A 305 -4.17 4.83 -15.14
CA ALA A 305 -5.01 4.87 -13.94
C ALA A 305 -5.31 3.48 -13.35
N ILE A 306 -5.55 3.45 -12.04
CA ILE A 306 -5.92 2.27 -11.26
C ILE A 306 -7.19 2.59 -10.49
N LYS A 307 -8.19 1.70 -10.56
CA LYS A 307 -9.41 1.80 -9.75
C LYS A 307 -9.12 1.29 -8.35
N MET A 308 -9.54 2.01 -7.32
CA MET A 308 -9.41 1.60 -5.92
C MET A 308 -10.57 0.69 -5.53
N ASP A 309 -10.26 -0.41 -4.84
CA ASP A 309 -11.25 -1.33 -4.29
C ASP A 309 -11.91 -0.72 -3.06
N THR A 310 -13.10 -0.16 -3.27
CA THR A 310 -13.95 0.44 -2.22
C THR A 310 -14.93 -0.58 -1.61
N LEU A 311 -14.78 -1.88 -1.94
CA LEU A 311 -15.67 -2.95 -1.49
C LEU A 311 -17.16 -2.69 -1.82
N ASP A 312 -17.41 -2.00 -2.94
CA ASP A 312 -18.74 -1.52 -3.39
C ASP A 312 -19.47 -0.63 -2.36
N ARG A 313 -18.72 0.07 -1.51
CA ARG A 313 -19.26 1.00 -0.51
C ARG A 313 -19.15 2.44 -0.99
N PRO A 314 -20.11 3.31 -0.62
CA PRO A 314 -20.04 4.71 -0.97
C PRO A 314 -18.86 5.38 -0.25
N VAL A 315 -18.13 6.22 -0.99
CA VAL A 315 -17.01 7.00 -0.47
C VAL A 315 -17.54 8.36 0.00
N TYR A 316 -17.25 8.73 1.24
CA TYR A 316 -17.60 10.03 1.80
C TYR A 316 -16.46 11.03 1.75
N LEU A 317 -15.24 10.54 1.94
CA LEU A 317 -14.01 11.30 1.91
C LEU A 317 -12.89 10.41 1.39
N PHE A 318 -12.00 10.99 0.60
CA PHE A 318 -10.78 10.34 0.18
C PHE A 318 -9.63 11.34 0.17
N ASP A 319 -8.43 10.85 0.51
CA ASP A 319 -7.17 11.57 0.36
C ASP A 319 -6.02 10.58 0.20
N PHE A 320 -4.82 11.07 -0.08
CA PHE A 320 -3.63 10.24 0.04
C PHE A 320 -3.32 9.96 1.51
N PHE A 321 -2.83 8.77 1.80
CA PHE A 321 -2.48 8.41 3.16
C PHE A 321 -1.25 9.21 3.64
N PRO A 322 -1.27 9.83 4.83
CA PRO A 322 -0.16 10.66 5.26
C PRO A 322 1.15 9.87 5.38
N GLY A 323 2.20 10.36 4.71
CA GLY A 323 3.53 9.74 4.72
C GLY A 323 3.70 8.55 3.77
N SER A 324 2.69 8.21 2.97
CA SER A 324 2.79 7.19 1.93
C SER A 324 2.30 7.73 0.60
N ASP A 325 2.98 7.36 -0.48
CA ASP A 325 2.49 7.66 -1.82
C ASP A 325 1.58 6.55 -2.34
N ASP A 326 1.81 5.30 -1.92
CA ASP A 326 1.19 4.08 -2.45
C ASP A 326 -0.11 3.66 -1.73
N LEU A 327 -0.57 4.48 -0.79
CA LEU A 327 -1.79 4.25 -0.01
C LEU A 327 -2.79 5.39 -0.14
N VAL A 328 -4.05 5.02 -0.26
CA VAL A 328 -5.20 5.93 -0.26
C VAL A 328 -5.91 5.80 1.07
N LEU A 329 -6.23 6.92 1.69
CA LEU A 329 -7.13 6.99 2.83
C LEU A 329 -8.55 7.20 2.31
N ALA A 330 -9.47 6.30 2.64
CA ALA A 330 -10.87 6.39 2.22
C ALA A 330 -11.82 6.21 3.40
N GLN A 331 -12.72 7.16 3.60
CA GLN A 331 -13.87 7.02 4.48
C GLN A 331 -15.01 6.38 3.68
N LEU A 332 -15.35 5.14 4.04
CA LEU A 332 -16.46 4.39 3.49
C LEU A 332 -17.67 4.48 4.43
N SER A 333 -18.79 3.84 4.05
CA SER A 333 -20.04 3.86 4.82
C SER A 333 -19.94 3.40 6.28
N ASP A 334 -18.98 2.53 6.58
CA ASP A 334 -18.86 1.84 7.86
C ASP A 334 -17.53 2.06 8.58
N GLY A 335 -16.64 2.91 8.03
CA GLY A 335 -15.37 3.22 8.68
C GLY A 335 -14.37 3.92 7.79
N LEU A 336 -13.18 4.11 8.36
CA LEU A 336 -12.00 4.68 7.71
C LEU A 336 -11.01 3.57 7.36
N TYR A 337 -10.56 3.55 6.11
CA TYR A 337 -9.73 2.49 5.54
C TYR A 337 -8.47 3.07 4.91
N ALA A 338 -7.39 2.29 4.94
CA ALA A 338 -6.24 2.45 4.06
C ALA A 338 -6.32 1.42 2.93
N ILE A 339 -6.25 1.88 1.69
CA ILE A 339 -6.37 1.07 0.48
C ILE A 339 -5.07 1.17 -0.31
N GLU A 340 -4.51 0.01 -0.68
CA GLU A 340 -3.33 -0.10 -1.52
C GLU A 340 -3.60 0.34 -2.96
N VAL A 341 -2.76 1.18 -3.54
CA VAL A 341 -2.88 1.59 -4.95
C VAL A 341 -2.50 0.44 -5.91
N ASP A 342 -1.56 -0.40 -5.51
CA ASP A 342 -1.14 -1.58 -6.26
C ASP A 342 -2.27 -2.61 -6.38
N ASP A 343 -2.77 -2.88 -7.60
CA ASP A 343 -3.81 -3.89 -7.87
C ASP A 343 -3.26 -5.18 -8.52
N ARG A 344 -1.95 -5.45 -8.40
CA ARG A 344 -1.34 -6.69 -8.89
C ARG A 344 -1.86 -7.87 -8.05
N GLY A 345 -2.95 -8.49 -8.50
CA GLY A 345 -3.75 -9.40 -7.68
C GLY A 345 -4.86 -8.63 -6.96
N TRP A 346 -5.08 -8.88 -5.66
CA TRP A 346 -6.06 -8.11 -4.89
C TRP A 346 -5.39 -6.90 -4.20
N GLN A 347 -6.13 -5.79 -4.06
CA GLN A 347 -5.67 -4.61 -3.33
C GLN A 347 -5.84 -4.83 -1.84
N ASN A 348 -4.76 -4.66 -1.07
CA ASN A 348 -4.88 -4.75 0.38
C ASN A 348 -5.71 -3.55 0.89
N THR A 349 -6.78 -3.85 1.62
CA THR A 349 -7.63 -2.86 2.28
C THR A 349 -7.68 -3.17 3.76
N GLN A 350 -7.23 -2.23 4.60
CA GLN A 350 -7.12 -2.42 6.04
C GLN A 350 -7.98 -1.36 6.77
N LEU A 351 -8.82 -1.82 7.69
CA LEU A 351 -9.66 -0.96 8.52
C LEU A 351 -8.77 -0.23 9.54
N LEU A 352 -8.84 1.10 9.56
CA LEU A 352 -8.13 1.93 10.54
C LEU A 352 -9.03 2.29 11.71
N TYR A 353 -10.31 2.57 11.45
CA TYR A 353 -11.29 2.93 12.48
C TYR A 353 -12.73 2.61 12.04
N PRO A 354 -13.51 1.82 12.78
CA PRO A 354 -14.90 1.54 12.45
C PRO A 354 -15.84 2.69 12.88
N GLY A 355 -16.85 2.98 12.08
CA GLY A 355 -17.91 3.94 12.44
C GLY A 355 -18.67 4.49 11.24
N GLU A 356 -19.99 4.62 11.38
CA GLU A 356 -20.89 5.09 10.31
C GLU A 356 -20.99 6.62 10.25
N ASP A 357 -20.94 7.29 11.41
CA ASP A 357 -21.12 8.74 11.57
C ASP A 357 -19.83 9.44 12.03
N ILE A 358 -18.70 9.07 11.42
CA ILE A 358 -17.40 9.68 11.72
C ILE A 358 -17.13 10.88 10.82
N THR A 359 -16.36 11.84 11.31
CA THR A 359 -15.76 12.89 10.48
C THR A 359 -14.26 12.76 10.57
N VAL A 360 -13.56 12.84 9.44
CA VAL A 360 -12.10 12.72 9.36
C VAL A 360 -11.51 14.04 8.91
N ALA A 361 -10.40 14.44 9.54
CA ALA A 361 -9.61 15.59 9.14
C ALA A 361 -8.12 15.24 9.13
N LEU A 362 -7.41 15.76 8.14
CA LEU A 362 -5.97 15.54 7.98
C LEU A 362 -5.22 16.85 8.25
N PHE A 363 -4.16 16.77 9.05
CA PHE A 363 -3.26 17.90 9.25
C PHE A 363 -1.82 17.40 9.39
N GLY A 364 -0.97 17.79 8.43
CA GLY A 364 0.40 17.28 8.36
C GLY A 364 0.42 15.76 8.16
N GLN A 365 1.03 15.03 9.09
CA GLN A 365 1.12 13.56 9.07
C GLN A 365 0.10 12.89 10.02
N GLN A 366 -0.83 13.66 10.58
CA GLN A 366 -1.76 13.17 11.60
C GLN A 366 -3.17 13.02 11.03
N ILE A 367 -3.84 11.96 11.46
CA ILE A 367 -5.22 11.65 11.14
C ILE A 367 -6.06 11.95 12.38
N PHE A 368 -6.93 12.94 12.28
CA PHE A 368 -7.89 13.26 13.33
C PHE A 368 -9.25 12.72 12.96
N VAL A 369 -9.94 12.15 13.96
CA VAL A 369 -11.29 11.64 13.79
C VAL A 369 -12.18 12.22 14.88
N ARG A 370 -13.40 12.59 14.46
CA ARG A 370 -14.50 12.96 15.35
C ARG A 370 -15.53 11.84 15.32
N ASP A 371 -15.79 11.23 16.48
CA ASP A 371 -16.87 10.25 16.66
C ASP A 371 -17.63 10.54 17.96
N ARG A 372 -18.96 10.44 17.94
CA ARG A 372 -19.85 10.66 19.10
C ARG A 372 -19.58 11.96 19.88
N GLY A 373 -19.08 12.98 19.20
CA GLY A 373 -18.73 14.27 19.80
C GLY A 373 -17.35 14.33 20.48
N TYR A 374 -16.57 13.25 20.46
CA TYR A 374 -15.18 13.22 20.90
C TYR A 374 -14.22 13.41 19.73
N TYR A 375 -13.10 14.07 19.98
CA TYR A 375 -11.98 14.15 19.04
C TYR A 375 -10.85 13.25 19.50
N PHE A 376 -10.17 12.62 18.56
CA PHE A 376 -8.99 11.83 18.83
C PHE A 376 -8.06 11.82 17.61
N GLU A 377 -6.78 11.63 17.89
CA GLU A 377 -5.78 11.27 16.89
C GLU A 377 -5.82 9.75 16.71
N LEU A 378 -5.91 9.31 15.45
CA LEU A 378 -5.79 7.92 15.07
C LEU A 378 -4.32 7.59 14.80
N LEU A 379 -3.80 6.63 15.55
CA LEU A 379 -2.41 6.21 15.51
C LEU A 379 -2.31 4.93 14.66
N THR A 380 -1.34 4.91 13.75
CA THR A 380 -1.20 3.87 12.72
C THR A 380 -0.17 2.81 13.09
N THR A 381 0.39 2.88 14.29
CA THR A 381 1.42 1.94 14.81
C THR A 381 0.99 1.35 16.13
N LEU A 382 1.50 0.17 16.49
CA LEU A 382 1.31 -0.40 17.83
C LEU A 382 2.13 0.35 18.90
N ALA A 383 1.81 0.10 20.17
CA ALA A 383 2.60 0.60 21.28
C ALA A 383 3.81 -0.32 21.48
N ASN A 384 5.02 0.23 21.30
CA ASN A 384 6.23 -0.43 21.77
C ASN A 384 6.35 -0.33 23.30
#